data_AF-A0A9D3ZYQ8-F1
#
_entry.id   AF-A0A9D3ZYQ8-F1
#
_cell.length_a   1.000
_cell.length_b   1.000
_cell.length_c   1.000
_cell.angle_alpha   90.00
_cell.angle_beta   90.00
_cell.angle_gamma   90.00
#
_symmetry.space_group_name_H-M   'P 1'
#
loop_
_entity.id
_entity.type
_entity.pdbx_description
1 polymer ?
#
loop_
_entity_poly.entity_id
_entity_poly.type
_entity_poly.pdbx_seq_one_letter_code
_entity_poly.pdbx_strand_id
1 'polypeptide(L)' 'VHDLSRWLMSKAMAQQLGNFIGSCIQYDAKAIVDEVRDYMRIRVKLDVRVLLRHKKKIMVNTNKHVYAQSPYQ' A
#
# COMPACT_ATOMS: atom_id res chain seq x y z
N VAL A 1 0.15 -3.08 4.37
CA VAL A 1 -0.43 -1.73 4.55
C VAL A 1 -1.56 -1.86 5.54
N HIS A 2 -1.41 -1.23 6.70
CA HIS A 2 -2.39 -1.23 7.79
C HIS A 2 -3.22 0.06 7.76
N ASP A 3 -4.29 0.12 8.55
CA ASP A 3 -5.16 1.29 8.74
C ASP A 3 -5.80 1.83 7.44
N LEU A 4 -5.95 0.97 6.44
CA LEU A 4 -6.68 1.28 5.22
C LEU A 4 -8.11 0.75 5.36
N SER A 5 -9.11 1.57 5.09
CA SER A 5 -10.50 1.10 5.10
C SER A 5 -10.70 -0.04 4.08
N ARG A 6 -11.51 -1.05 4.43
CA ARG A 6 -11.72 -2.25 3.59
C ARG A 6 -12.18 -1.91 2.16
N TRP A 7 -13.02 -0.89 2.00
CA TRP A 7 -13.48 -0.42 0.67
C TRP A 7 -12.34 0.17 -0.19
N LEU A 8 -11.24 0.61 0.41
CA LEU A 8 -10.06 1.11 -0.28
C LEU A 8 -9.08 -0.01 -0.65
N MET A 9 -9.22 -1.22 -0.10
CA MET A 9 -8.35 -2.36 -0.37
C MET A 9 -8.69 -3.02 -1.72
N SER A 10 -8.53 -2.27 -2.81
CA SER A 10 -8.76 -2.72 -4.18
C SER A 10 -7.45 -3.02 -4.90
N LYS A 11 -7.48 -3.81 -5.98
CA LYS A 11 -6.30 -4.04 -6.84
C LYS A 11 -5.71 -2.72 -7.37
N ALA A 12 -6.56 -1.75 -7.70
CA ALA A 12 -6.12 -0.44 -8.16
C ALA A 12 -5.34 0.33 -7.08
N MET A 13 -5.84 0.34 -5.84
CA MET A 13 -5.12 0.91 -4.71
C MET A 13 -3.80 0.17 -4.44
N ALA A 14 -3.81 -1.17 -4.60
CA ALA A 14 -2.62 -2.00 -4.46
C ALA A 14 -1.53 -1.56 -5.43
N GLN A 15 -1.92 -1.34 -6.68
CA GLN A 15 -1.03 -0.90 -7.74
C GLN A 15 -0.46 0.48 -7.41
N GLN A 16 -1.30 1.44 -6.98
CA GLN A 16 -0.85 2.80 -6.66
C GLN A 16 0.07 2.88 -5.44
N LEU A 17 -0.21 2.09 -4.41
CA LEU A 17 0.61 2.01 -3.20
C LEU A 17 1.90 1.23 -3.45
N GLY A 18 1.81 0.10 -4.14
CA GLY A 18 2.97 -0.69 -4.56
C GLY A 18 3.90 0.13 -5.44
N ASN A 19 3.36 0.80 -6.47
CA ASN A 19 4.12 1.65 -7.40
C ASN A 19 4.76 2.88 -6.75
N PHE A 20 4.29 3.28 -5.57
CA PHE A 20 4.94 4.34 -4.81
C PHE A 20 6.20 3.86 -4.09
N ILE A 21 6.15 2.64 -3.54
CA ILE A 21 7.25 2.06 -2.79
C ILE A 21 8.32 1.51 -3.74
N GLY A 22 7.90 0.89 -4.85
CA GLY A 22 8.76 0.25 -5.86
C GLY A 22 7.91 -0.16 -7.06
N SER A 23 8.24 -1.22 -7.80
CA SER A 23 7.36 -1.75 -8.86
C SER A 23 6.40 -2.80 -8.30
N CYS A 24 5.08 -2.58 -8.38
CA CYS A 24 4.09 -3.54 -7.86
C CYS A 24 4.15 -4.85 -8.65
N ILE A 25 4.44 -5.97 -7.97
CA ILE A 25 4.50 -7.31 -8.58
C ILE A 25 3.20 -8.05 -8.36
N GLN A 26 2.68 -8.03 -7.13
CA GLN A 26 1.54 -8.88 -6.77
C GLN A 26 0.70 -8.24 -5.67
N TYR A 27 -0.61 -8.35 -5.85
CA TYR A 27 -1.60 -8.02 -4.84
C TYR A 27 -2.28 -9.30 -4.36
N ASP A 28 -2.28 -9.52 -3.04
CA ASP A 28 -2.89 -10.69 -2.44
C ASP A 28 -4.37 -10.40 -2.12
N ALA A 29 -5.23 -10.58 -3.13
CA ALA A 29 -6.66 -10.33 -3.01
C ALA A 29 -7.39 -11.37 -2.13
N LYS A 30 -6.82 -12.59 -1.99
CA LYS A 30 -7.46 -13.69 -1.24
C LYS A 30 -7.57 -13.37 0.25
N ALA A 31 -6.58 -12.68 0.79
CA ALA A 31 -6.53 -12.24 2.18
C ALA A 31 -7.68 -11.30 2.61
N ILE A 32 -8.30 -10.59 1.65
CA ILE A 32 -9.36 -9.61 1.91
C ILE A 32 -10.76 -10.21 1.74
N VAL A 33 -10.85 -11.25 0.91
CA VAL A 33 -12.09 -11.99 0.65
C VAL A 33 -12.43 -12.91 1.84
N ASP A 34 -11.42 -13.54 2.46
CA ASP A 34 -11.64 -14.44 3.61
C ASP A 34 -11.93 -13.73 4.95
N GLU A 35 -12.09 -12.40 4.97
CA GLU A 35 -12.40 -11.60 6.18
C GLU A 35 -11.37 -11.65 7.33
N VAL A 36 -10.30 -12.44 7.21
CA VAL A 36 -9.38 -12.69 8.33
C VAL A 36 -8.40 -11.53 8.59
N ARG A 37 -8.26 -10.55 7.68
CA ARG A 37 -7.14 -9.58 7.73
C ARG A 37 -7.58 -8.14 7.51
N ASP A 38 -7.37 -7.30 8.52
CA ASP A 38 -7.55 -5.83 8.49
C ASP A 38 -6.39 -5.10 7.78
N TYR A 39 -5.67 -5.77 6.88
CA TYR A 39 -4.53 -5.18 6.21
C TYR A 39 -4.38 -5.68 4.78
N MET A 40 -3.84 -4.79 3.95
CA MET A 40 -3.58 -5.05 2.55
C MET A 40 -2.14 -5.53 2.35
N ARG A 41 -1.96 -6.70 1.73
CA ARG A 41 -0.64 -7.26 1.41
C ARG A 41 -0.29 -7.06 -0.07
N ILE A 42 0.84 -6.42 -0.30
CA ILE A 42 1.35 -6.09 -1.64
C ILE A 42 2.80 -6.52 -1.72
N ARG A 43 3.18 -7.26 -2.76
CA ARG A 43 4.57 -7.58 -3.09
C ARG A 43 5.09 -6.56 -4.09
N VAL A 44 6.24 -5.98 -3.78
CA VAL A 44 6.83 -4.88 -4.53
C VAL A 44 8.29 -5.20 -4.83
N LYS A 45 8.73 -4.94 -6.07
CA LYS A 45 10.15 -4.99 -6.44
C LYS A 45 10.78 -3.66 -6.07
N LEU A 46 11.72 -3.69 -5.15
CA LEU A 46 12.41 -2.50 -4.66
C LEU A 46 13.81 -2.44 -5.25
N ASP A 47 14.17 -1.32 -5.88
CA ASP A 47 15.57 -1.07 -6.24
C ASP A 47 16.25 -0.35 -5.07
N VAL A 48 17.05 -1.08 -4.30
CA VAL A 48 17.76 -0.58 -3.12
C VAL A 48 18.87 0.41 -3.45
N ARG A 49 19.23 0.56 -4.74
CA ARG A 49 20.20 1.56 -5.19
C ARG A 49 19.59 2.96 -5.27
N VAL A 50 18.27 3.06 -5.27
CA VAL A 50 17.53 4.32 -5.29
C VAL A 50 17.08 4.64 -3.87
N LEU A 51 17.21 5.89 -3.44
CA LEU A 51 16.80 6.33 -2.11
C LEU A 51 15.33 5.95 -1.87
N LEU A 52 15.10 5.11 -0.86
CA LEU A 52 13.79 4.63 -0.51
C LEU A 52 12.90 5.83 -0.14
N ARG A 53 11.78 6.01 -0.85
CA ARG A 53 10.81 7.08 -0.53
C ARG A 53 9.92 6.62 0.63
N HIS A 54 10.27 7.01 1.85
CA HIS A 54 9.68 6.47 3.09
C HIS A 54 8.30 7.04 3.47
N LYS A 55 7.86 8.14 2.86
CA LYS A 55 6.60 8.82 3.22
C LYS A 55 5.80 9.18 1.97
N LYS A 56 4.65 8.52 1.76
CA LYS A 56 3.63 9.02 0.82
C LYS A 56 2.56 9.78 1.59
N LYS A 57 2.26 11.00 1.14
CA LYS A 57 1.00 11.65 1.46
C LYS A 57 -0.07 11.07 0.53
N ILE A 58 -1.00 10.30 1.08
CA ILE A 58 -2.14 9.76 0.33
C ILE A 58 -3.32 10.69 0.60
N MET A 59 -3.90 11.23 -0.47
CA MET A 59 -5.13 12.02 -0.39
C MET A 59 -6.30 11.05 -0.50
N VAL A 60 -7.08 10.93 0.58
CA VAL A 60 -8.23 10.01 0.66
C VAL A 60 -9.53 10.74 0.32
N ASN A 61 -9.60 12.06 0.57
CA ASN A 61 -10.66 12.96 0.10
C ASN A 61 -10.14 14.42 0.11
N THR A 62 -10.91 15.38 -0.44
CA THR A 62 -10.52 16.80 -0.63
C THR A 62 -9.88 17.48 0.58
N ASN A 63 -10.15 17.02 1.81
CA ASN A 63 -9.54 17.54 3.05
C ASN A 63 -8.98 16.45 4.01
N LYS A 64 -8.83 15.18 3.56
CA LYS A 64 -8.29 14.11 4.42
C LYS A 64 -7.03 13.50 3.83
N HIS A 65 -5.96 13.55 4.62
CA HIS A 65 -4.66 12.99 4.28
C HIS A 65 -4.31 11.84 5.23
N VAL A 66 -3.84 10.74 4.67
CA VAL A 66 -3.26 9.62 5.42
C VAL A 66 -1.82 9.47 4.98
N TYR A 67 -0.91 9.29 5.95
CA TYR A 67 0.49 9.00 5.65
C TYR A 67 0.70 7.50 5.66
N ALA A 68 1.20 6.96 4.55
CA ALA A 68 1.74 5.61 4.55
C ALA A 68 3.24 5.70 4.90
N GLN A 69 3.63 5.04 5.99
CA GLN A 69 5.00 4.89 6.45
C GLN A 69 5.41 3.40 6.38
N SER A 70 6.63 3.12 5.91
CA SER A 70 7.20 1.78 5.92
C SER A 70 8.16 1.65 7.12
N PRO A 71 8.04 0.63 7.97
CA PRO A 71 8.79 0.53 9.23
C PRO A 71 10.20 -0.07 9.11
N TYR A 72 10.74 -0.29 7.90
CA TYR A 72 12.04 -0.93 7.75
C TYR A 72 13.17 0.09 7.62
N GLN A 73 14.11 0.03 8.58
CA GLN A 73 15.35 0.79 8.69
C GLN A 73 16.51 -0.20 8.77
#